data_AF-A0A7Y4IFN4-F1
#
_entry.id   AF-A0A7Y4IFN4-F1
#
_cell.length_a   1.000
_cell.length_b   1.000
_cell.length_c   1.000
_cell.angle_alpha   90.00
_cell.angle_beta   90.00
_cell.angle_gamma   90.00
#
_symmetry.space_group_name_H-M   'P 1'
#
loop_
_entity.id
_entity.type
_entity.pdbx_description
1 polymer ?
#
loop_
_entity_poly.entity_id
_entity_poly.type
_entity_poly.pdbx_seq_one_letter_code
_entity_poly.pdbx_strand_id
1 'polypeptide(L)'
;MILLSLLLAATPPVMLEPNAGSANRLHPRRVTASSFLENGWNKHAQNYLPLYIADDDPATAWVEGAKGRGEGEAIEWWGPELSRAKSYRLFLRNGFQKSEKLFRANARPRKVKLEPLVQGETGPQVTGTALEMELKDVLGWQEVRLPVPNKVHGVRLTLVSTYPGTSYDDTCLSDFRVYVEGEDPYKPEAEAAAFEQIRAFALERKQAATRSGSASKMEWAPRYEVEKLLTLERSPEEGEPPRGNTYAVGLFSTVPVKASYKSALERAKKVAELFDRASLDYEGQDSEARAKWTRVKPAQLKAQTASARTALSAMESDGIVRVAGLLHLGDASFFEADASQARMLASIEKLDKKEAQQTKACISQCEKRRAGTREDSSGCSCADECMGCGDPNLPAAEKLKHQLTGGDFLLGSLARPTAFLRGKSELSGSRESWYAFRQTLVTYAGEKAAVVLTNDQTDMMMEGTVALRIHVIDWGETNGKASPTAITSFLVSETRVQVLRYRPAPRA
;
A
#
# COMPACT_ATOMS: atom_id res chain seq x y z
N MET A 1 -60.19 -29.75 -19.83
CA MET A 1 -59.80 -28.40 -19.36
C MET A 1 -59.51 -28.55 -17.87
N ILE A 2 -58.32 -28.40 -17.31
CA ILE A 2 -57.11 -27.63 -17.64
C ILE A 2 -55.91 -28.38 -17.04
N LEU A 3 -54.84 -28.58 -17.82
CA LEU A 3 -53.50 -28.87 -17.30
C LEU A 3 -53.00 -27.61 -16.59
N LEU A 4 -52.66 -27.70 -15.30
CA LEU A 4 -51.91 -26.65 -14.61
C LEU A 4 -50.48 -27.18 -14.36
N SER A 5 -49.61 -26.88 -15.31
CA SER A 5 -48.17 -27.10 -15.24
C SER A 5 -47.57 -26.17 -14.19
N LEU A 6 -47.07 -26.74 -13.09
CA LEU A 6 -46.23 -26.04 -12.11
C LEU A 6 -44.86 -25.77 -12.73
N LEU A 7 -44.68 -24.57 -13.26
CA LEU A 7 -43.37 -23.96 -13.48
C LEU A 7 -42.76 -23.64 -12.10
N LEU A 8 -41.87 -24.50 -11.60
CA LEU A 8 -40.89 -24.07 -10.60
C LEU A 8 -39.92 -23.11 -11.30
N ALA A 9 -40.18 -21.81 -11.15
CA ALA A 9 -39.17 -20.80 -11.40
C ALA A 9 -38.05 -21.01 -10.37
N ALA A 10 -36.91 -21.54 -10.81
CA ALA A 10 -35.69 -21.53 -10.03
C ALA A 10 -35.30 -20.06 -9.80
N THR A 11 -35.58 -19.54 -8.61
CA THR A 11 -35.01 -18.26 -8.18
C THR A 11 -33.50 -18.40 -8.25
N PRO A 12 -32.76 -17.53 -8.97
CA PRO A 12 -31.30 -17.54 -8.90
C PRO A 12 -30.92 -17.47 -7.41
N PRO A 13 -29.93 -18.26 -6.96
CA PRO A 13 -29.50 -18.20 -5.58
C PRO A 13 -29.15 -16.74 -5.28
N VAL A 14 -29.91 -16.13 -4.38
CA VAL A 14 -29.52 -14.89 -3.75
C VAL A 14 -28.14 -15.17 -3.18
N MET A 15 -27.10 -14.62 -3.80
CA MET A 15 -25.74 -14.70 -3.29
C MET A 15 -25.74 -13.95 -1.98
N LEU A 16 -26.07 -14.64 -0.89
CA LEU A 16 -26.08 -14.08 0.45
C LEU A 16 -24.70 -13.49 0.71
N GLU A 17 -24.67 -12.20 1.04
CA GLU A 17 -23.46 -11.53 1.45
C GLU A 17 -22.88 -12.26 2.68
N PRO A 18 -21.55 -12.45 2.73
CA PRO A 18 -20.92 -13.18 3.82
C PRO A 18 -21.10 -12.41 5.14
N ASN A 19 -21.53 -13.10 6.18
CA ASN A 19 -21.64 -12.53 7.53
C ASN A 19 -20.31 -12.67 8.28
N ALA A 20 -19.56 -11.57 8.34
CA ALA A 20 -18.28 -11.49 9.02
C ALA A 20 -18.38 -11.23 10.55
N GLY A 21 -19.58 -11.25 11.13
CA GLY A 21 -19.78 -11.03 12.56
C GLY A 21 -19.21 -9.68 13.02
N SER A 22 -18.34 -9.69 14.03
CA SER A 22 -17.64 -8.50 14.53
C SER A 22 -16.34 -8.18 13.78
N ALA A 23 -15.96 -8.96 12.78
CA ALA A 23 -14.73 -8.74 12.02
C ALA A 23 -14.87 -7.54 11.09
N ASN A 24 -13.83 -6.71 11.02
CA ASN A 24 -13.83 -5.51 10.19
C ASN A 24 -13.31 -5.82 8.78
N ARG A 25 -14.00 -5.31 7.76
CA ARG A 25 -13.61 -5.50 6.36
C ARG A 25 -12.37 -4.69 6.02
N LEU A 26 -11.38 -5.34 5.40
CA LEU A 26 -10.19 -4.66 4.89
C LEU A 26 -10.18 -4.67 3.36
N HIS A 27 -9.59 -3.64 2.77
CA HIS A 27 -9.37 -3.54 1.33
C HIS A 27 -7.87 -3.54 1.00
N PRO A 28 -7.46 -4.21 -0.08
CA PRO A 28 -6.06 -4.26 -0.43
C PRO A 28 -5.56 -2.88 -0.85
N ARG A 29 -4.38 -2.53 -0.36
CA ARG A 29 -3.55 -1.42 -0.83
C ARG A 29 -2.78 -1.83 -2.09
N ARG A 30 -2.51 -3.13 -2.24
CA ARG A 30 -1.86 -3.74 -3.39
C ARG A 30 -2.34 -5.18 -3.56
N VAL A 31 -2.47 -5.62 -4.80
CA VAL A 31 -2.61 -7.05 -5.15
C VAL A 31 -1.55 -7.38 -6.20
N THR A 32 -0.78 -8.43 -5.97
CA THR A 32 0.22 -8.97 -6.90
C THR A 32 -0.08 -10.42 -7.19
N ALA A 33 0.35 -10.92 -8.34
CA ALA A 33 0.26 -12.34 -8.65
C ALA A 33 1.54 -12.80 -9.34
N SER A 34 1.87 -14.09 -9.22
CA SER A 34 2.97 -14.73 -9.95
C SER A 34 2.79 -14.60 -11.46
N SER A 35 1.55 -14.74 -11.92
CA SER A 35 1.16 -14.49 -13.31
C SER A 35 -0.31 -14.09 -13.39
N PHE A 36 -0.72 -13.67 -14.58
CA PHE A 36 -2.10 -13.56 -14.99
C PHE A 36 -2.21 -13.81 -16.49
N LEU A 37 -3.37 -14.23 -16.97
CA LEU A 37 -3.61 -14.57 -18.36
C LEU A 37 -3.53 -13.33 -19.25
N GLU A 38 -2.46 -13.25 -20.03
CA GLU A 38 -2.25 -12.22 -21.05
C GLU A 38 -2.76 -12.71 -22.40
N ASN A 39 -4.02 -12.44 -22.75
CA ASN A 39 -4.54 -12.83 -24.07
C ASN A 39 -4.87 -11.64 -24.98
N GLY A 40 -4.37 -11.70 -26.22
CA GLY A 40 -4.65 -10.74 -27.28
C GLY A 40 -5.93 -11.04 -28.08
N TRP A 41 -6.63 -12.13 -27.74
CA TRP A 41 -7.77 -12.66 -28.50
C TRP A 41 -9.10 -12.02 -28.10
N ASN A 42 -9.18 -11.54 -26.85
CA ASN A 42 -10.27 -10.67 -26.44
C ASN A 42 -10.03 -9.28 -27.02
N LYS A 43 -11.08 -8.65 -27.60
CA LYS A 43 -11.06 -7.23 -28.01
C LYS A 43 -10.62 -6.27 -26.88
N HIS A 44 -10.57 -6.76 -25.64
CA HIS A 44 -10.27 -6.04 -24.41
C HIS A 44 -9.16 -6.79 -23.69
N ALA A 45 -7.93 -6.29 -23.78
CA ALA A 45 -6.72 -6.96 -23.33
C ALA A 45 -6.59 -7.15 -21.81
N GLN A 46 -7.64 -6.94 -21.00
CA GLN A 46 -7.51 -6.63 -19.56
C GLN A 46 -8.56 -7.29 -18.66
N ASN A 47 -9.12 -8.42 -19.05
CA ASN A 47 -10.25 -9.03 -18.33
C ASN A 47 -9.85 -9.87 -17.10
N TYR A 48 -8.55 -10.09 -16.86
CA TYR A 48 -8.07 -11.15 -15.96
C TYR A 48 -7.02 -10.72 -14.92
N LEU A 49 -7.01 -9.44 -14.55
CA LEU A 49 -5.99 -8.84 -13.70
C LEU A 49 -6.13 -9.28 -12.23
N PRO A 50 -5.00 -9.34 -11.47
CA PRO A 50 -5.03 -9.72 -10.06
C PRO A 50 -6.00 -8.90 -9.21
N LEU A 51 -6.12 -7.59 -9.46
CA LEU A 51 -6.94 -6.71 -8.64
C LEU A 51 -8.45 -7.03 -8.69
N TYR A 52 -8.92 -7.78 -9.68
CA TYR A 52 -10.34 -8.18 -9.78
C TYR A 52 -10.80 -9.04 -8.61
N ILE A 53 -9.90 -9.72 -7.89
CA ILE A 53 -10.31 -10.44 -6.67
C ILE A 53 -10.89 -9.54 -5.57
N ALA A 54 -10.77 -8.21 -5.70
CA ALA A 54 -11.15 -7.26 -4.67
C ALA A 54 -12.18 -6.22 -5.14
N ASP A 55 -12.76 -6.38 -6.33
CA ASP A 55 -13.74 -5.43 -6.89
C ASP A 55 -15.21 -5.73 -6.54
N ASP A 56 -15.45 -6.81 -5.78
CA ASP A 56 -16.76 -7.33 -5.39
C ASP A 56 -17.68 -7.76 -6.56
N ASP A 57 -17.12 -7.97 -7.75
CA ASP A 57 -17.89 -8.38 -8.92
C ASP A 57 -17.54 -9.82 -9.33
N PRO A 58 -18.44 -10.80 -9.12
CA PRO A 58 -18.20 -12.18 -9.56
C PRO A 58 -18.11 -12.31 -11.09
N ALA A 59 -18.50 -11.27 -11.84
CA ALA A 59 -18.36 -11.20 -13.28
C ALA A 59 -16.94 -10.83 -13.76
N THR A 60 -16.02 -10.53 -12.84
CA THR A 60 -14.59 -10.40 -13.08
C THR A 60 -13.84 -11.51 -12.33
N ALA A 61 -12.55 -11.71 -12.66
CA ALA A 61 -11.70 -12.68 -11.99
C ALA A 61 -10.23 -12.37 -12.23
N TRP A 62 -9.37 -12.75 -11.28
CA TRP A 62 -7.99 -13.08 -11.61
C TRP A 62 -8.00 -14.43 -12.34
N VAL A 63 -7.27 -14.50 -13.45
CA VAL A 63 -7.00 -15.76 -14.15
C VAL A 63 -5.49 -15.89 -14.22
N GLU A 64 -4.93 -16.98 -13.70
CA GLU A 64 -3.50 -17.25 -13.81
C GLU A 64 -3.08 -17.42 -15.28
N GLY A 65 -1.81 -17.15 -15.59
CA GLY A 65 -1.30 -17.17 -16.97
C GLY A 65 -0.15 -18.15 -17.18
N ALA A 66 0.03 -19.11 -16.29
CA ALA A 66 1.04 -20.14 -16.44
C ALA A 66 0.57 -21.21 -17.44
N LYS A 67 1.52 -21.99 -17.97
CA LYS A 67 1.14 -23.13 -18.82
C LYS A 67 0.49 -24.22 -17.97
N GLY A 68 -0.68 -24.69 -18.39
CA GLY A 68 -1.43 -25.72 -17.68
C GLY A 68 -2.43 -25.08 -16.72
N ARG A 69 -2.60 -25.66 -15.52
CA ARG A 69 -3.64 -25.25 -14.58
C ARG A 69 -3.17 -24.29 -13.47
N GLY A 70 -1.95 -23.78 -13.57
CA GLY A 70 -1.39 -22.86 -12.59
C GLY A 70 -1.13 -23.44 -11.20
N GLU A 71 -0.88 -24.74 -11.05
CA GLU A 71 -0.42 -25.28 -9.76
C GLU A 71 0.93 -24.66 -9.38
N GLY A 72 1.02 -24.08 -8.18
CA GLY A 72 2.14 -23.27 -7.72
C GLY A 72 1.99 -21.76 -7.95
N GLU A 73 1.04 -21.34 -8.79
CA GLU A 73 0.74 -19.91 -8.98
C GLU A 73 0.12 -19.31 -7.71
N ALA A 74 0.40 -18.04 -7.46
CA ALA A 74 0.02 -17.37 -6.24
C ALA A 74 -0.49 -15.95 -6.49
N ILE A 75 -1.40 -15.51 -5.63
CA ILE A 75 -1.84 -14.13 -5.51
C ILE A 75 -1.54 -13.63 -4.10
N GLU A 76 -0.96 -12.44 -3.99
CA GLU A 76 -0.72 -11.79 -2.71
C GLU A 76 -1.66 -10.60 -2.58
N TRP A 77 -2.43 -10.64 -1.51
CA TRP A 77 -3.30 -9.56 -1.08
C TRP A 77 -2.58 -8.79 0.03
N TRP A 78 -2.37 -7.49 -0.16
CA TRP A 78 -1.68 -6.61 0.79
C TRP A 78 -2.63 -5.55 1.31
N GLY A 79 -2.98 -5.62 2.59
CA GLY A 79 -3.89 -4.72 3.30
C GLY A 79 -3.17 -3.59 4.05
N PRO A 80 -3.83 -2.96 5.03
CA PRO A 80 -3.13 -2.12 6.00
C PRO A 80 -2.16 -2.95 6.85
N GLU A 81 -1.13 -2.28 7.37
CA GLU A 81 -0.19 -2.85 8.34
C GLU A 81 -0.88 -2.91 9.70
N LEU A 82 -1.03 -4.13 10.26
CA LEU A 82 -1.71 -4.38 11.52
C LEU A 82 -0.72 -4.83 12.59
N SER A 83 -0.99 -4.44 13.84
CA SER A 83 -0.18 -4.70 15.03
C SER A 83 -0.81 -5.65 16.03
N ARG A 84 -2.15 -5.74 16.01
CA ARG A 84 -2.98 -6.40 17.03
C ARG A 84 -4.04 -7.27 16.35
N ALA A 85 -3.71 -7.85 15.20
CA ALA A 85 -4.55 -8.82 14.52
C ALA A 85 -4.54 -10.16 15.29
N LYS A 86 -5.66 -10.86 15.29
CA LYS A 86 -5.79 -12.20 15.89
C LYS A 86 -6.09 -13.25 14.83
N SER A 87 -7.01 -12.92 13.92
CA SER A 87 -7.43 -13.81 12.84
C SER A 87 -7.88 -13.01 11.63
N TYR A 88 -7.60 -13.56 10.46
CA TYR A 88 -8.31 -13.19 9.24
C TYR A 88 -9.50 -14.13 9.01
N ARG A 89 -10.66 -13.55 8.75
CA ARG A 89 -11.82 -14.23 8.16
C ARG A 89 -11.83 -13.92 6.68
N LEU A 90 -11.47 -14.92 5.89
CA LEU A 90 -11.31 -14.82 4.45
C LEU A 90 -12.56 -15.36 3.78
N PHE A 91 -13.08 -14.63 2.79
CA PHE A 91 -14.20 -15.10 1.98
C PHE A 91 -13.77 -15.17 0.52
N LEU A 92 -13.96 -16.34 -0.10
CA LEU A 92 -13.52 -16.60 -1.46
C LEU A 92 -14.69 -16.97 -2.35
N ARG A 93 -14.66 -16.52 -3.61
CA ARG A 93 -15.43 -17.09 -4.71
C ARG A 93 -14.47 -17.78 -5.66
N ASN A 94 -14.29 -19.08 -5.50
CA ASN A 94 -13.40 -19.86 -6.37
C ASN A 94 -14.00 -19.98 -7.78
N GLY A 95 -13.15 -20.06 -8.80
CA GLY A 95 -13.58 -20.14 -10.20
C GLY A 95 -14.07 -18.82 -10.78
N PHE A 96 -14.41 -18.83 -12.07
CA PHE A 96 -14.94 -17.66 -12.77
C PHE A 96 -16.47 -17.61 -12.67
N GLN A 97 -16.98 -16.88 -11.68
CA GLN A 97 -18.39 -16.93 -11.30
C GLN A 97 -19.32 -16.00 -12.11
N LYS A 98 -18.84 -15.46 -13.25
CA LYS A 98 -19.65 -14.65 -14.18
C LYS A 98 -20.90 -15.38 -14.67
N SER A 99 -20.80 -16.69 -14.81
CA SER A 99 -21.92 -17.58 -15.12
C SER A 99 -21.55 -19.00 -14.70
N GLU A 100 -22.54 -19.85 -14.42
CA GLU A 100 -22.31 -21.27 -14.14
C GLU A 100 -21.53 -21.96 -15.27
N LYS A 101 -21.81 -21.58 -16.53
CA LYS A 101 -21.06 -22.06 -17.70
C LYS A 101 -19.58 -21.76 -17.59
N LEU A 102 -19.20 -20.52 -17.29
CA LEU A 102 -17.79 -20.12 -17.17
C LEU A 102 -17.13 -20.71 -15.92
N PHE A 103 -17.87 -20.87 -14.83
CA PHE A 103 -17.38 -21.55 -13.63
C PHE A 103 -16.96 -22.99 -13.96
N ARG A 104 -17.76 -23.74 -14.72
CA ARG A 104 -17.44 -25.12 -15.13
C ARG A 104 -16.39 -25.20 -16.24
N ALA A 105 -16.39 -24.23 -17.17
CA ALA A 105 -15.49 -24.22 -18.32
C ALA A 105 -14.01 -24.02 -17.95
N ASN A 106 -13.72 -23.17 -16.97
CA ASN A 106 -12.36 -22.84 -16.52
C ASN A 106 -11.95 -23.70 -15.33
N ALA A 107 -10.65 -23.85 -15.10
CA ALA A 107 -10.17 -24.49 -13.88
C ALA A 107 -10.47 -23.63 -12.64
N ARG A 108 -10.54 -24.28 -11.48
CA ARG A 108 -10.97 -23.66 -10.22
C ARG A 108 -10.05 -24.09 -9.08
N PRO A 109 -9.69 -23.19 -8.14
CA PRO A 109 -8.93 -23.56 -6.96
C PRO A 109 -9.63 -24.70 -6.19
N ARG A 110 -8.87 -25.78 -5.90
CA ARG A 110 -9.30 -26.91 -5.07
C ARG A 110 -8.58 -26.89 -3.73
N LYS A 111 -7.28 -27.16 -3.71
CA LYS A 111 -6.47 -26.98 -2.50
C LYS A 111 -5.69 -25.68 -2.61
N VAL A 112 -5.72 -24.89 -1.55
CA VAL A 112 -5.00 -23.62 -1.46
C VAL A 112 -4.15 -23.60 -0.21
N LYS A 113 -2.99 -22.96 -0.30
CA LYS A 113 -2.13 -22.63 0.83
C LYS A 113 -2.24 -21.13 1.11
N LEU A 114 -2.58 -20.78 2.33
CA LEU A 114 -2.72 -19.41 2.80
C LEU A 114 -1.57 -19.08 3.74
N GLU A 115 -0.76 -18.08 3.39
CA GLU A 115 0.40 -17.66 4.17
C GLU A 115 0.21 -16.21 4.61
N PRO A 116 0.15 -15.89 5.91
CA PRO A 116 0.15 -14.51 6.35
C PRO A 116 1.48 -13.85 5.97
N LEU A 117 1.44 -12.59 5.55
CA LEU A 117 2.60 -11.88 5.03
C LEU A 117 2.91 -10.62 5.83
N VAL A 118 4.19 -10.29 5.93
CA VAL A 118 4.71 -8.96 6.25
C VAL A 118 5.62 -8.49 5.11
N GLN A 119 5.69 -7.17 4.92
CA GLN A 119 6.67 -6.57 4.03
C GLN A 119 7.98 -6.47 4.81
N GLY A 120 8.99 -7.24 4.41
CA GLY A 120 10.37 -7.11 4.91
C GLY A 120 11.21 -6.27 3.96
N GLU A 121 12.43 -5.93 4.40
CA GLU A 121 13.38 -5.11 3.64
C GLU A 121 13.76 -5.70 2.28
N THR A 122 13.74 -7.02 2.18
CA THR A 122 14.09 -7.79 0.97
C THR A 122 12.87 -8.29 0.20
N GLY A 123 11.67 -7.83 0.56
CA GLY A 123 10.42 -8.23 -0.07
C GLY A 123 9.44 -8.95 0.87
N PRO A 124 8.41 -9.61 0.32
CA PRO A 124 7.41 -10.35 1.08
C PRO A 124 8.02 -11.47 1.94
N GLN A 125 7.74 -11.44 3.25
CA GLN A 125 8.13 -12.50 4.18
C GLN A 125 6.89 -13.17 4.75
N VAL A 126 6.92 -14.50 4.84
CA VAL A 126 5.86 -15.25 5.52
C VAL A 126 5.98 -15.02 7.03
N THR A 127 4.87 -14.68 7.65
CA THR A 127 4.75 -14.57 9.11
C THR A 127 3.70 -15.55 9.61
N GLY A 128 3.90 -16.10 10.81
CA GLY A 128 2.97 -17.05 11.40
C GLY A 128 2.92 -18.41 10.68
N THR A 129 1.82 -19.13 10.89
CA THR A 129 1.66 -20.51 10.39
C THR A 129 0.83 -20.50 9.10
N ALA A 130 1.35 -21.16 8.06
CA ALA A 130 0.60 -21.38 6.84
C ALA A 130 -0.57 -22.34 7.07
N LEU A 131 -1.70 -22.08 6.42
CA LEU A 131 -2.87 -22.94 6.45
C LEU A 131 -3.14 -23.51 5.06
N GLU A 132 -3.11 -24.83 4.95
CA GLU A 132 -3.63 -25.53 3.77
C GLU A 132 -5.07 -25.94 3.98
N MET A 133 -5.89 -25.78 2.94
CA MET A 133 -7.29 -26.19 2.99
C MET A 133 -7.82 -26.58 1.61
N GLU A 134 -8.94 -27.32 1.62
CA GLU A 134 -9.68 -27.67 0.40
C GLU A 134 -10.97 -26.82 0.31
N LEU A 135 -11.11 -26.10 -0.80
CA LEU A 135 -12.30 -25.36 -1.19
C LEU A 135 -13.27 -26.30 -1.90
N LYS A 136 -14.56 -26.13 -1.64
CA LYS A 136 -15.64 -26.88 -2.29
C LYS A 136 -15.81 -26.44 -3.74
N ASP A 137 -16.22 -27.35 -4.61
CA ASP A 137 -16.53 -27.05 -6.02
C ASP A 137 -17.95 -26.49 -6.20
N VAL A 138 -18.21 -25.33 -5.58
CA VAL A 138 -19.53 -24.68 -5.54
C VAL A 138 -19.45 -23.20 -5.88
N LEU A 139 -20.53 -22.66 -6.45
CA LEU A 139 -20.70 -21.21 -6.62
C LEU A 139 -20.96 -20.53 -5.27
N GLY A 140 -20.67 -19.23 -5.21
CA GLY A 140 -20.87 -18.40 -4.02
C GLY A 140 -19.66 -18.35 -3.09
N TRP A 141 -19.88 -17.75 -1.92
CA TRP A 141 -18.84 -17.49 -0.93
C TRP A 141 -18.49 -18.74 -0.12
N GLN A 142 -17.19 -18.88 0.15
CA GLN A 142 -16.66 -19.86 1.08
C GLN A 142 -15.81 -19.15 2.12
N GLU A 143 -16.03 -19.47 3.40
CA GLU A 143 -15.27 -18.87 4.51
C GLU A 143 -14.07 -19.73 4.88
N VAL A 144 -12.97 -19.05 5.20
CA VAL A 144 -11.76 -19.62 5.79
C VAL A 144 -11.35 -18.76 6.96
N ARG A 145 -11.01 -19.40 8.08
CA ARG A 145 -10.38 -18.71 9.22
C ARG A 145 -8.89 -19.00 9.19
N LEU A 146 -8.11 -17.95 8.99
CA LEU A 146 -6.66 -17.98 9.04
C LEU A 146 -6.21 -17.32 10.35
N PRO A 147 -5.71 -18.09 11.33
CA PRO A 147 -4.99 -17.51 12.45
C PRO A 147 -3.80 -16.70 11.93
N VAL A 148 -3.66 -15.46 12.38
CA VAL A 148 -2.55 -14.59 11.97
C VAL A 148 -1.80 -14.14 13.22
N PRO A 149 -0.50 -13.89 13.13
CA PRO A 149 0.23 -13.24 14.21
C PRO A 149 -0.26 -11.79 14.37
N ASN A 150 0.04 -11.22 15.53
CA ASN A 150 -0.26 -9.82 15.87
C ASN A 150 0.15 -8.85 14.75
N LYS A 151 1.39 -9.00 14.25
CA LYS A 151 1.91 -8.21 13.13
C LYS A 151 1.69 -8.92 11.80
N VAL A 152 0.85 -8.34 10.95
CA VAL A 152 0.52 -8.88 9.62
C VAL A 152 0.11 -7.75 8.68
N HIS A 153 0.55 -7.82 7.42
CA HIS A 153 0.28 -6.80 6.40
C HIS A 153 -0.55 -7.37 5.24
N GLY A 154 -0.58 -8.69 5.07
CA GLY A 154 -1.23 -9.33 3.93
C GLY A 154 -1.38 -10.82 4.05
N VAL A 155 -1.80 -11.46 2.96
CA VAL A 155 -1.93 -12.91 2.84
C VAL A 155 -1.60 -13.34 1.40
N ARG A 156 -0.76 -14.36 1.26
CA ARG A 156 -0.54 -15.08 0.00
C ARG A 156 -1.53 -16.22 -0.09
N LEU A 157 -2.20 -16.36 -1.22
CA LEU A 157 -2.94 -17.56 -1.60
C LEU A 157 -2.19 -18.24 -2.74
N THR A 158 -1.69 -19.45 -2.49
CA THR A 158 -1.02 -20.29 -3.50
C THR A 158 -1.94 -21.44 -3.91
N LEU A 159 -2.03 -21.69 -5.21
CA LEU A 159 -2.77 -22.82 -5.78
C LEU A 159 -1.99 -24.11 -5.58
N VAL A 160 -2.43 -24.97 -4.66
CA VAL A 160 -1.79 -26.28 -4.41
C VAL A 160 -2.31 -27.34 -5.39
N SER A 161 -3.62 -27.31 -5.68
CA SER A 161 -4.23 -28.13 -6.72
C SER A 161 -5.53 -27.52 -7.20
N THR A 162 -6.00 -27.95 -8.37
CA THR A 162 -7.17 -27.36 -9.03
C THR A 162 -8.19 -28.42 -9.47
N TYR A 163 -9.45 -28.03 -9.48
CA TYR A 163 -10.48 -28.74 -10.24
C TYR A 163 -10.28 -28.41 -11.73
N PRO A 164 -10.26 -29.41 -12.62
CA PRO A 164 -10.10 -29.16 -14.05
C PRO A 164 -11.33 -28.41 -14.61
N GLY A 165 -11.07 -27.52 -15.55
CA GLY A 165 -12.09 -26.95 -16.42
C GLY A 165 -12.51 -27.94 -17.50
N THR A 166 -13.72 -27.80 -18.04
CA THR A 166 -14.16 -28.60 -19.19
C THR A 166 -13.62 -28.10 -20.52
N SER A 167 -13.06 -26.89 -20.56
CA SER A 167 -12.67 -26.22 -21.81
C SER A 167 -11.36 -25.45 -21.71
N TYR A 168 -11.06 -24.89 -20.53
CA TYR A 168 -9.87 -24.10 -20.29
C TYR A 168 -9.14 -24.61 -19.05
N ASP A 169 -7.83 -24.72 -19.16
CA ASP A 169 -6.97 -25.09 -18.04
C ASP A 169 -6.71 -23.91 -17.10
N ASP A 170 -6.90 -22.68 -17.57
CA ASP A 170 -6.57 -21.47 -16.81
C ASP A 170 -7.40 -21.38 -15.52
N THR A 171 -6.73 -21.32 -14.38
CA THR A 171 -7.41 -21.27 -13.08
C THR A 171 -7.90 -19.87 -12.73
N CYS A 172 -9.19 -19.76 -12.39
CA CYS A 172 -9.82 -18.48 -12.08
C CYS A 172 -10.15 -18.32 -10.59
N LEU A 173 -10.03 -17.10 -10.07
CA LEU A 173 -10.52 -16.68 -8.76
C LEU A 173 -11.30 -15.37 -8.91
N SER A 174 -12.61 -15.41 -8.68
CA SER A 174 -13.48 -14.24 -8.83
C SER A 174 -13.31 -13.24 -7.70
N ASP A 175 -13.31 -13.69 -6.45
CA ASP A 175 -13.20 -12.80 -5.29
C ASP A 175 -12.35 -13.40 -4.17
N PHE A 176 -11.67 -12.52 -3.42
CA PHE A 176 -10.94 -12.79 -2.19
C PHE A 176 -11.05 -11.61 -1.23
N ARG A 177 -12.04 -11.68 -0.32
CA ARG A 177 -12.27 -10.68 0.72
C ARG A 177 -11.55 -11.05 1.99
N VAL A 178 -10.97 -10.05 2.65
CA VAL A 178 -10.27 -10.18 3.92
C VAL A 178 -10.98 -9.36 4.97
N TYR A 179 -11.34 -9.99 6.07
CA TYR A 179 -11.83 -9.35 7.29
C TYR A 179 -10.86 -9.66 8.42
N VAL A 180 -10.70 -8.74 9.35
CA VAL A 180 -9.84 -8.93 10.52
C VAL A 180 -10.63 -8.92 11.81
N GLU A 181 -10.33 -9.88 12.66
CA GLU A 181 -10.63 -9.84 14.09
C GLU A 181 -9.34 -9.46 14.82
N GLY A 182 -9.40 -8.39 15.62
CA GLY A 182 -8.24 -7.81 16.25
C GLY A 182 -8.60 -6.56 17.05
N GLU A 183 -7.59 -5.94 17.63
CA GLU A 183 -7.74 -4.74 18.46
C GLU A 183 -7.15 -3.49 17.78
N ASP A 184 -6.69 -3.62 16.53
CA ASP A 184 -6.27 -2.46 15.74
C ASP A 184 -7.46 -1.51 15.48
N PRO A 185 -7.27 -0.18 15.62
CA PRO A 185 -8.32 0.78 15.31
C PRO A 185 -8.77 0.69 13.86
N TYR A 186 -10.06 0.41 13.66
CA TYR A 186 -10.66 0.39 12.33
C TYR A 186 -10.78 1.81 11.76
N LYS A 187 -10.37 2.00 10.50
CA LYS A 187 -10.34 3.31 9.81
C LYS A 187 -11.30 3.29 8.61
N PRO A 188 -12.62 3.47 8.82
CA PRO A 188 -13.62 3.28 7.76
C PRO A 188 -13.39 4.18 6.55
N GLU A 189 -12.91 5.42 6.73
CA GLU A 189 -12.62 6.35 5.63
C GLU A 189 -11.43 5.87 4.79
N ALA A 190 -10.41 5.30 5.44
CA ALA A 190 -9.23 4.77 4.74
C ALA A 190 -9.56 3.50 3.96
N GLU A 191 -10.47 2.67 4.48
CA GLU A 191 -10.96 1.47 3.80
C GLU A 191 -11.90 1.82 2.64
N ALA A 192 -12.82 2.78 2.84
CA ALA A 192 -13.64 3.30 1.77
C ALA A 192 -12.79 3.87 0.63
N ALA A 193 -11.77 4.68 0.95
CA ALA A 193 -10.86 5.23 -0.05
C ALA A 193 -10.07 4.16 -0.82
N ALA A 194 -9.64 3.07 -0.16
CA ALA A 194 -9.03 1.94 -0.87
C ALA A 194 -10.04 1.24 -1.79
N PHE A 195 -11.25 1.00 -1.32
CA PHE A 195 -12.26 0.34 -2.13
C PHE A 195 -12.67 1.18 -3.34
N GLU A 196 -12.84 2.49 -3.18
CA GLU A 196 -13.11 3.39 -4.32
C GLU A 196 -12.02 3.30 -5.38
N GLN A 197 -10.75 3.16 -4.99
CA GLN A 197 -9.64 3.01 -5.95
C GLN A 197 -9.77 1.71 -6.75
N ILE A 198 -10.18 0.62 -6.10
CA ILE A 198 -10.40 -0.67 -6.76
C ILE A 198 -11.63 -0.61 -7.68
N ARG A 199 -12.72 -0.01 -7.23
CA ARG A 199 -13.92 0.15 -8.06
C ARG A 199 -13.69 1.09 -9.24
N ALA A 200 -12.96 2.19 -9.04
CA ALA A 200 -12.57 3.10 -10.12
C ALA A 200 -11.70 2.36 -11.14
N PHE A 201 -10.74 1.54 -10.69
CA PHE A 201 -9.98 0.64 -11.55
C PHE A 201 -10.90 -0.26 -12.38
N ALA A 202 -11.77 -1.02 -11.72
CA ALA A 202 -12.62 -1.99 -12.40
C ALA A 202 -13.60 -1.30 -13.38
N LEU A 203 -14.15 -0.16 -12.98
CA LEU A 203 -15.06 0.65 -13.80
C LEU A 203 -14.35 1.21 -15.04
N GLU A 204 -13.16 1.77 -14.89
CA GLU A 204 -12.39 2.31 -16.03
C GLU A 204 -12.11 1.20 -17.05
N ARG A 205 -11.72 0.00 -16.59
CA ARG A 205 -11.45 -1.14 -17.48
C ARG A 205 -12.72 -1.64 -18.17
N LYS A 206 -13.84 -1.74 -17.45
CA LYS A 206 -15.15 -2.07 -18.03
C LYS A 206 -15.56 -1.04 -19.09
N GLN A 207 -15.37 0.26 -18.82
CA GLN A 207 -15.63 1.31 -19.78
C GLN A 207 -14.68 1.25 -20.98
N ALA A 208 -13.39 1.01 -20.77
CA ALA A 208 -12.41 0.83 -21.84
C ALA A 208 -12.78 -0.35 -22.75
N ALA A 209 -13.32 -1.43 -22.17
CA ALA A 209 -13.84 -2.55 -22.94
C ALA A 209 -15.04 -2.15 -23.82
N THR A 210 -15.88 -1.21 -23.40
CA THR A 210 -17.00 -0.76 -24.25
C THR A 210 -16.61 0.18 -25.39
N ARG A 211 -15.37 0.71 -25.42
CA ARG A 211 -14.91 1.65 -26.47
C ARG A 211 -14.65 0.92 -27.80
N SER A 212 -14.78 1.62 -28.91
CA SER A 212 -14.43 1.15 -30.26
C SER A 212 -13.08 1.75 -30.72
N GLY A 213 -12.43 1.10 -31.70
CA GLY A 213 -11.17 1.61 -32.30
C GLY A 213 -9.93 1.48 -31.41
N SER A 214 -8.92 2.34 -31.60
CA SER A 214 -7.67 2.34 -30.81
C SER A 214 -7.88 2.75 -29.34
N ALA A 215 -9.01 3.40 -29.03
CA ALA A 215 -9.38 3.84 -27.68
C ALA A 215 -9.79 2.67 -26.74
N SER A 216 -10.03 1.47 -27.29
CA SER A 216 -10.30 0.24 -26.52
C SER A 216 -9.02 -0.48 -26.07
N LYS A 217 -7.87 -0.15 -26.65
CA LYS A 217 -6.57 -0.73 -26.32
C LYS A 217 -5.99 -0.05 -25.09
N MET A 218 -6.34 -0.56 -23.92
CA MET A 218 -5.63 -0.23 -22.69
C MET A 218 -4.41 -1.14 -22.58
N GLU A 219 -3.22 -0.57 -22.43
CA GLU A 219 -1.97 -1.33 -22.37
C GLU A 219 -1.79 -1.99 -21.00
N TRP A 220 -1.21 -3.19 -20.99
CA TRP A 220 -0.81 -3.87 -19.78
C TRP A 220 0.12 -2.97 -18.95
N ALA A 221 -0.12 -2.98 -17.64
CA ALA A 221 0.86 -2.55 -16.68
C ALA A 221 2.14 -3.39 -16.90
N PRO A 222 3.30 -2.79 -17.25
CA PRO A 222 4.51 -3.56 -17.47
C PRO A 222 4.87 -4.35 -16.21
N ARG A 223 5.16 -5.65 -16.35
CA ARG A 223 5.96 -6.36 -15.35
C ARG A 223 7.36 -5.75 -15.38
N TYR A 224 8.09 -5.79 -14.28
CA TYR A 224 9.46 -5.30 -14.25
C TYR A 224 10.43 -6.46 -13.97
N GLU A 225 11.47 -6.57 -14.78
CA GLU A 225 12.65 -7.36 -14.45
C GLU A 225 13.59 -6.53 -13.61
N VAL A 226 14.15 -7.13 -12.55
CA VAL A 226 15.09 -6.47 -11.65
C VAL A 226 16.52 -6.95 -11.90
N GLU A 227 17.40 -5.99 -12.19
CA GLU A 227 18.84 -6.17 -12.30
C GLU A 227 19.50 -5.62 -11.03
N LYS A 228 20.27 -6.45 -10.32
CA LYS A 228 21.07 -6.03 -9.17
C LYS A 228 22.41 -5.46 -9.64
N LEU A 229 22.59 -4.14 -9.55
CA LEU A 229 23.79 -3.44 -10.01
C LEU A 229 24.87 -3.29 -8.93
N LEU A 230 24.46 -3.23 -7.66
CA LEU A 230 25.34 -3.17 -6.50
C LEU A 230 24.65 -3.74 -5.26
N THR A 231 25.41 -4.46 -4.46
CA THR A 231 25.11 -4.71 -3.04
C THR A 231 26.42 -4.57 -2.28
N LEU A 232 26.41 -3.73 -1.27
CA LEU A 232 27.56 -3.39 -0.45
C LEU A 232 27.09 -3.33 1.00
N GLU A 233 27.51 -4.30 1.80
CA GLU A 233 27.41 -4.23 3.26
C GLU A 233 28.57 -3.39 3.80
N ARG A 234 28.36 -2.68 4.90
CA ARG A 234 29.29 -1.72 5.49
C ARG A 234 29.24 -1.79 7.01
N SER A 235 30.36 -1.50 7.64
CA SER A 235 30.38 -1.15 9.06
C SER A 235 29.72 0.23 9.29
N PRO A 236 29.19 0.51 10.48
CA PRO A 236 28.65 1.84 10.82
C PRO A 236 29.64 2.98 10.55
N GLU A 237 30.94 2.77 10.80
CA GLU A 237 31.99 3.76 10.56
C GLU A 237 32.22 4.04 9.07
N GLU A 238 32.11 3.03 8.21
CA GLU A 238 32.17 3.20 6.75
C GLU A 238 30.89 3.85 6.18
N GLY A 239 29.79 3.71 6.90
CA GLY A 239 28.49 4.31 6.61
C GLY A 239 28.35 5.78 7.04
N GLU A 240 29.21 6.22 7.96
CA GLU A 240 29.09 7.54 8.59
C GLU A 240 29.18 8.64 7.52
N PRO A 241 28.17 9.53 7.44
CA PRO A 241 28.20 10.63 6.50
C PRO A 241 29.40 11.55 6.79
N PRO A 242 30.14 12.01 5.76
CA PRO A 242 31.28 12.90 5.96
C PRO A 242 30.91 14.14 6.79
N ARG A 243 31.77 14.53 7.72
CA ARG A 243 31.55 15.71 8.58
C ARG A 243 31.20 16.95 7.76
N GLY A 244 30.13 17.63 8.18
CA GLY A 244 29.64 18.85 7.52
C GLY A 244 28.60 18.61 6.43
N ASN A 245 28.33 17.35 6.06
CA ASN A 245 27.22 17.03 5.17
C ASN A 245 25.90 16.92 5.93
N THR A 246 24.82 17.34 5.28
CA THR A 246 23.44 17.10 5.72
C THR A 246 23.04 15.65 5.50
N TYR A 247 21.97 15.18 6.16
CA TYR A 247 21.66 13.74 6.27
C TYR A 247 21.59 12.98 4.92
N ALA A 248 20.70 13.38 4.01
CA ALA A 248 20.53 12.67 2.75
C ALA A 248 21.75 12.80 1.84
N VAL A 249 22.34 14.00 1.75
CA VAL A 249 23.59 14.25 0.99
C VAL A 249 24.73 13.40 1.54
N GLY A 250 24.88 13.34 2.85
CA GLY A 250 25.89 12.59 3.56
C GLY A 250 25.80 11.10 3.25
N LEU A 251 24.64 10.48 3.50
CA LEU A 251 24.39 9.08 3.19
C LEU A 251 24.65 8.79 1.71
N PHE A 252 24.17 9.62 0.79
CA PHE A 252 24.32 9.37 -0.65
C PHE A 252 25.74 9.62 -1.18
N SER A 253 26.53 10.46 -0.51
CA SER A 253 27.93 10.72 -0.88
C SER A 253 28.80 9.46 -0.79
N THR A 254 28.42 8.51 0.06
CA THR A 254 29.10 7.23 0.25
C THR A 254 28.83 6.21 -0.85
N VAL A 255 27.85 6.44 -1.75
CA VAL A 255 27.49 5.49 -2.80
C VAL A 255 28.60 5.44 -3.87
N PRO A 256 29.22 4.28 -4.13
CA PRO A 256 30.32 4.17 -5.08
C PRO A 256 29.87 4.56 -6.49
N VAL A 257 30.63 5.42 -7.16
CA VAL A 257 30.37 5.81 -8.54
C VAL A 257 30.77 4.68 -9.49
N LYS A 258 29.80 4.08 -10.19
CA LYS A 258 30.06 3.12 -11.28
C LYS A 258 29.45 3.60 -12.58
N ALA A 259 30.10 3.25 -13.70
CA ALA A 259 29.64 3.64 -15.04
C ALA A 259 28.20 3.18 -15.32
N SER A 260 27.81 1.99 -14.84
CA SER A 260 26.48 1.40 -15.08
C SER A 260 25.31 2.24 -14.56
N TYR A 261 25.52 3.12 -13.56
CA TYR A 261 24.48 3.95 -12.97
C TYR A 261 24.91 5.40 -12.67
N LYS A 262 26.05 5.86 -13.20
CA LYS A 262 26.60 7.21 -12.94
C LYS A 262 25.58 8.33 -13.18
N SER A 263 24.89 8.32 -14.33
CA SER A 263 23.89 9.35 -14.66
C SER A 263 22.71 9.36 -13.69
N ALA A 264 22.25 8.18 -13.24
CA ALA A 264 21.20 8.09 -12.24
C ALA A 264 21.69 8.60 -10.88
N LEU A 265 22.91 8.25 -10.48
CA LEU A 265 23.52 8.71 -9.22
C LEU A 265 23.63 10.25 -9.16
N GLU A 266 24.03 10.91 -10.24
CA GLU A 266 24.10 12.38 -10.29
C GLU A 266 22.74 13.05 -10.15
N ARG A 267 21.68 12.48 -10.76
CA ARG A 267 20.31 12.98 -10.58
C ARG A 267 19.82 12.77 -9.14
N ALA A 268 20.11 11.61 -8.57
CA ALA A 268 19.74 11.29 -7.20
C ALA A 268 20.42 12.21 -6.18
N LYS A 269 21.72 12.52 -6.35
CA LYS A 269 22.44 13.48 -5.48
C LYS A 269 21.80 14.86 -5.45
N LYS A 270 21.41 15.41 -6.61
CA LYS A 270 20.71 16.72 -6.68
C LYS A 270 19.39 16.72 -5.93
N VAL A 271 18.68 15.59 -5.92
CA VAL A 271 17.42 15.47 -5.18
C VAL A 271 17.65 15.26 -3.69
N ALA A 272 18.73 14.57 -3.30
CA ALA A 272 19.14 14.51 -1.90
C ALA A 272 19.47 15.91 -1.34
N GLU A 273 20.17 16.75 -2.11
CA GLU A 273 20.43 18.15 -1.74
C GLU A 273 19.13 18.94 -1.58
N LEU A 274 18.19 18.81 -2.50
CA LEU A 274 16.88 19.47 -2.40
C LEU A 274 16.10 18.98 -1.18
N PHE A 275 16.12 17.67 -0.92
CA PHE A 275 15.44 17.07 0.21
C PHE A 275 15.97 17.58 1.54
N ASP A 276 17.30 17.64 1.69
CA ASP A 276 17.90 18.16 2.92
C ASP A 276 17.47 19.59 3.19
N ARG A 277 17.46 20.48 2.18
CA ARG A 277 16.97 21.87 2.38
C ARG A 277 15.47 21.93 2.68
N ALA A 278 14.67 21.09 2.04
CA ALA A 278 13.22 21.11 2.12
C ALA A 278 12.65 20.29 3.28
N SER A 279 13.48 19.52 4.00
CA SER A 279 13.05 18.57 5.02
C SER A 279 12.13 19.22 6.05
N LEU A 280 11.08 18.51 6.43
CA LEU A 280 10.12 18.91 7.46
C LEU A 280 10.60 18.54 8.87
N ASP A 281 11.76 17.91 9.00
CA ASP A 281 12.44 17.72 10.28
C ASP A 281 13.02 19.05 10.80
N TYR A 282 13.31 20.01 9.92
CA TYR A 282 13.69 21.37 10.31
C TYR A 282 12.46 22.21 10.65
N GLU A 283 12.48 22.91 11.78
CA GLU A 283 11.35 23.69 12.28
C GLU A 283 11.16 25.03 11.55
N GLY A 284 9.92 25.52 11.53
CA GLY A 284 9.61 26.88 11.09
C GLY A 284 10.19 27.24 9.72
N GLN A 285 10.98 28.31 9.67
CA GLN A 285 11.57 28.85 8.45
C GLN A 285 12.92 28.20 8.07
N ASP A 286 13.46 27.33 8.92
CA ASP A 286 14.69 26.58 8.62
C ASP A 286 14.44 25.49 7.56
N SER A 287 13.19 25.01 7.48
CA SER A 287 12.72 24.20 6.35
C SER A 287 12.40 25.09 5.16
N GLU A 288 13.10 24.90 4.05
CA GLU A 288 12.84 25.63 2.80
C GLU A 288 11.39 25.41 2.31
N ALA A 289 10.83 24.22 2.53
CA ALA A 289 9.45 23.91 2.16
C ALA A 289 8.45 24.77 2.93
N ARG A 290 8.63 24.88 4.25
CA ARG A 290 7.75 25.71 5.11
C ARG A 290 7.96 27.20 4.86
N ALA A 291 9.18 27.60 4.52
CA ALA A 291 9.53 29.00 4.31
C ALA A 291 9.09 29.55 2.94
N LYS A 292 9.25 28.76 1.88
CA LYS A 292 9.21 29.26 0.50
C LYS A 292 8.27 28.50 -0.43
N TRP A 293 7.88 27.27 -0.09
CA TRP A 293 7.05 26.45 -0.98
C TRP A 293 5.57 26.67 -0.69
N THR A 294 4.72 26.44 -1.69
CA THR A 294 3.27 26.58 -1.53
C THR A 294 2.71 25.37 -0.79
N ARG A 295 2.14 25.58 0.40
CA ARG A 295 1.42 24.51 1.11
C ARG A 295 0.11 24.19 0.40
N VAL A 296 -0.13 22.90 0.17
CA VAL A 296 -1.33 22.42 -0.52
C VAL A 296 -2.14 21.48 0.37
N LYS A 297 -3.42 21.33 0.04
CA LYS A 297 -4.23 20.22 0.55
C LYS A 297 -3.62 18.89 0.11
N PRO A 298 -3.92 17.78 0.79
CA PRO A 298 -3.53 16.45 0.33
C PRO A 298 -3.83 16.28 -1.15
N ALA A 299 -2.79 15.96 -1.94
CA ALA A 299 -2.91 15.89 -3.41
C ALA A 299 -4.07 14.97 -3.81
N GLN A 300 -4.97 15.47 -4.66
CA GLN A 300 -6.12 14.71 -5.13
C GLN A 300 -5.70 13.90 -6.36
N LEU A 301 -5.77 12.58 -6.24
CA LEU A 301 -5.43 11.67 -7.33
C LEU A 301 -6.64 11.50 -8.24
N LYS A 302 -6.42 11.55 -9.56
CA LYS A 302 -7.43 11.26 -10.58
C LYS A 302 -7.54 9.75 -10.82
N ALA A 303 -8.61 9.35 -11.52
CA ALA A 303 -8.99 7.95 -11.72
C ALA A 303 -7.96 7.09 -12.50
N GLN A 304 -6.98 7.67 -13.20
CA GLN A 304 -5.91 6.91 -13.91
C GLN A 304 -4.96 6.14 -12.95
N THR A 305 -5.18 6.25 -11.65
CA THR A 305 -4.47 5.58 -10.53
C THR A 305 -4.42 4.05 -10.62
N ALA A 306 -5.28 3.46 -11.42
CA ALA A 306 -5.39 2.04 -11.65
C ALA A 306 -4.18 1.42 -12.38
N SER A 307 -3.78 2.02 -13.50
CA SER A 307 -2.78 1.41 -14.39
C SER A 307 -1.34 1.60 -13.90
N ALA A 308 -1.03 2.76 -13.32
CA ALA A 308 0.31 3.07 -12.80
C ALA A 308 0.63 2.28 -11.52
N ARG A 309 -0.35 2.10 -10.63
CA ARG A 309 -0.16 1.26 -9.43
C ARG A 309 -0.02 -0.21 -9.77
N THR A 310 -0.82 -0.73 -10.70
CA THR A 310 -0.68 -2.12 -11.17
C THR A 310 0.63 -2.32 -11.94
N ALA A 311 1.14 -1.30 -12.65
CA ALA A 311 2.45 -1.37 -13.32
C ALA A 311 3.58 -1.49 -12.30
N LEU A 312 3.52 -0.68 -11.26
CA LEU A 312 4.55 -0.66 -10.23
C LEU A 312 4.33 -1.71 -9.15
N SER A 313 3.17 -2.35 -9.06
CA SER A 313 2.89 -3.35 -8.03
C SER A 313 3.74 -4.61 -8.18
N ALA A 314 4.17 -4.93 -9.41
CA ALA A 314 5.13 -6.00 -9.69
C ALA A 314 6.56 -5.64 -9.29
N MET A 315 6.86 -4.37 -8.98
CA MET A 315 8.13 -4.00 -8.37
C MET A 315 8.06 -4.32 -6.88
N GLU A 316 8.99 -5.15 -6.41
CA GLU A 316 9.35 -5.23 -4.99
C GLU A 316 9.99 -3.90 -4.57
N SER A 317 9.16 -2.87 -4.43
CA SER A 317 9.60 -1.51 -4.15
C SER A 317 8.95 -0.98 -2.88
N ASP A 318 9.79 -0.63 -1.92
CA ASP A 318 9.39 0.09 -0.71
C ASP A 318 9.26 1.59 -1.04
N GLY A 319 8.06 2.05 -1.42
CA GLY A 319 7.75 3.50 -1.43
C GLY A 319 7.18 4.06 -2.73
N ILE A 320 7.76 3.78 -3.91
CA ILE A 320 7.32 4.37 -5.18
C ILE A 320 5.86 4.04 -5.54
N VAL A 321 5.38 2.83 -5.21
CA VAL A 321 3.98 2.40 -5.43
C VAL A 321 3.00 3.31 -4.69
N ARG A 322 3.37 3.83 -3.52
CA ARG A 322 2.50 4.70 -2.71
C ARG A 322 2.27 6.05 -3.40
N VAL A 323 3.21 6.50 -4.23
CA VAL A 323 3.15 7.75 -5.00
C VAL A 323 2.99 7.54 -6.50
N ALA A 324 2.59 6.34 -6.95
CA ALA A 324 2.39 6.04 -8.37
C ALA A 324 1.46 7.04 -9.09
N GLY A 325 0.38 7.47 -8.42
CA GLY A 325 -0.55 8.47 -8.95
C GLY A 325 -0.01 9.90 -9.01
N LEU A 326 1.22 10.12 -8.54
CA LEU A 326 1.94 11.39 -8.59
C LEU A 326 3.08 11.35 -9.61
N LEU A 327 3.29 10.25 -10.32
CA LEU A 327 4.39 10.16 -11.29
C LEU A 327 4.11 10.91 -12.60
N HIS A 328 2.85 11.19 -12.89
CA HIS A 328 2.42 12.00 -14.02
C HIS A 328 1.47 13.09 -13.54
N LEU A 329 1.78 14.36 -13.80
CA LEU A 329 0.98 15.49 -13.31
C LEU A 329 -0.45 15.49 -13.86
N GLY A 330 -0.66 14.87 -15.02
CA GLY A 330 -2.01 14.62 -15.57
C GLY A 330 -2.93 13.86 -14.61
N ASP A 331 -2.36 13.08 -13.69
CA ASP A 331 -3.07 12.18 -12.78
C ASP A 331 -3.27 12.75 -11.39
N ALA A 332 -2.82 13.98 -11.14
CA ALA A 332 -2.96 14.65 -9.86
C ALA A 332 -3.58 16.03 -10.02
N SER A 333 -4.14 16.55 -8.93
CA SER A 333 -4.57 17.93 -8.83
C SER A 333 -4.20 18.48 -7.46
N PHE A 334 -3.72 19.72 -7.48
CA PHE A 334 -3.20 20.41 -6.32
C PHE A 334 -4.02 21.67 -6.07
N PHE A 335 -4.31 21.92 -4.80
CA PHE A 335 -5.09 23.05 -4.34
C PHE A 335 -4.40 23.64 -3.12
N GLU A 336 -4.35 24.96 -3.02
CA GLU A 336 -3.78 25.63 -1.85
C GLU A 336 -4.48 25.17 -0.56
N ALA A 337 -3.66 24.98 0.47
CA ALA A 337 -4.16 24.82 1.82
C ALA A 337 -4.76 26.16 2.29
N ASP A 338 -5.85 26.09 3.06
CA ASP A 338 -6.44 27.27 3.68
C ASP A 338 -5.64 27.72 4.93
N ALA A 339 -6.08 28.78 5.60
CA ALA A 339 -5.51 29.28 6.85
C ALA A 339 -5.69 28.33 8.07
N SER A 340 -5.84 27.02 7.82
CA SER A 340 -6.04 25.99 8.84
C SER A 340 -4.88 25.87 9.82
N GLN A 341 -3.64 26.22 9.48
CA GLN A 341 -2.53 26.11 10.42
C GLN A 341 -2.71 26.95 11.69
N ALA A 342 -3.12 28.22 11.55
CA ALA A 342 -3.42 29.08 12.70
C ALA A 342 -4.60 28.53 13.52
N ARG A 343 -5.61 27.96 12.85
CA ARG A 343 -6.76 27.32 13.51
C ARG A 343 -6.36 26.03 14.23
N MET A 344 -5.46 25.23 13.65
CA MET A 344 -4.94 24.00 14.24
C MET A 344 -4.11 24.34 15.47
N LEU A 345 -3.22 25.33 15.41
CA LEU A 345 -2.47 25.83 16.57
C LEU A 345 -3.39 26.26 17.72
N ALA A 346 -4.40 27.09 17.43
CA ALA A 346 -5.37 27.52 18.44
C ALA A 346 -6.18 26.32 19.01
N SER A 347 -6.48 25.32 18.18
CA SER A 347 -7.18 24.11 18.60
C SER A 347 -6.31 23.22 19.48
N ILE A 348 -5.01 23.09 19.18
CA ILE A 348 -4.03 22.36 19.97
C ILE A 348 -3.98 22.93 21.39
N GLU A 349 -3.83 24.26 21.54
CA GLU A 349 -3.75 24.89 22.86
C GLU A 349 -5.02 24.64 23.69
N LYS A 350 -6.20 24.68 23.05
CA LYS A 350 -7.48 24.40 23.70
C LYS A 350 -7.60 22.93 24.12
N LEU A 351 -7.15 22.00 23.27
CA LEU A 351 -7.17 20.57 23.54
C LEU A 351 -6.18 20.23 24.67
N ASP A 352 -4.94 20.72 24.62
CA ASP A 352 -3.92 20.50 25.65
C ASP A 352 -4.44 20.91 27.04
N LYS A 353 -5.06 22.10 27.16
CA LYS A 353 -5.66 22.56 28.43
C LYS A 353 -6.78 21.66 28.92
N LYS A 354 -7.67 21.24 28.01
CA LYS A 354 -8.80 20.37 28.35
C LYS A 354 -8.31 18.99 28.79
N GLU A 355 -7.38 18.40 28.04
CA GLU A 355 -6.80 17.08 28.32
C GLU A 355 -6.02 17.10 29.64
N ALA A 356 -5.23 18.14 29.91
CA ALA A 356 -4.53 18.30 31.19
C ALA A 356 -5.51 18.36 32.39
N GLN A 357 -6.64 19.08 32.26
CA GLN A 357 -7.68 19.12 33.29
C GLN A 357 -8.33 17.75 33.50
N GLN A 358 -8.63 17.03 32.41
CA GLN A 358 -9.22 15.70 32.46
C GLN A 358 -8.26 14.69 33.10
N THR A 359 -6.98 14.70 32.74
CA THR A 359 -5.94 13.85 33.32
C THR A 359 -5.80 14.12 34.82
N LYS A 360 -5.75 15.38 35.23
CA LYS A 360 -5.68 15.75 36.66
C LYS A 360 -6.90 15.24 37.45
N ALA A 361 -8.09 15.38 36.88
CA ALA A 361 -9.31 14.87 37.50
C ALA A 361 -9.30 13.33 37.62
N CYS A 362 -8.86 12.64 36.57
CA CYS A 362 -8.71 11.18 36.55
C CYS A 362 -7.72 10.69 37.62
N ILE A 363 -6.53 11.29 37.71
CA ILE A 363 -5.50 10.91 38.70
C ILE A 363 -6.05 11.04 40.11
N SER A 364 -6.69 12.18 40.43
CA SER A 364 -7.27 12.40 41.75
C SER A 364 -8.37 11.38 42.11
N GLN A 365 -9.17 10.96 41.13
CA GLN A 365 -10.18 9.91 41.33
C GLN A 365 -9.53 8.54 41.55
N CYS A 366 -8.49 8.22 40.78
CA CYS A 366 -7.73 6.98 40.93
C CYS A 366 -7.07 6.88 42.32
N GLU A 367 -6.39 7.94 42.77
CA GLU A 367 -5.74 7.98 44.08
C GLU A 367 -6.75 7.80 45.22
N LYS A 368 -7.91 8.46 45.14
CA LYS A 368 -9.00 8.28 46.11
C LYS A 368 -9.54 6.86 46.14
N ARG A 369 -9.68 6.22 44.98
CA ARG A 369 -10.15 4.82 44.87
C ARG A 369 -9.14 3.84 45.48
N ARG A 370 -7.85 4.11 45.38
CA ARG A 370 -6.76 3.29 45.94
C ARG A 370 -6.45 3.60 47.41
N ALA A 371 -6.99 4.70 47.96
CA ALA A 371 -6.84 5.06 49.36
C ALA A 371 -7.56 4.04 50.26
N GLY A 372 -6.79 3.08 50.81
CA GLY A 372 -7.28 2.05 51.73
C GLY A 372 -7.05 0.61 51.27
N THR A 373 -6.64 0.39 50.03
CA THR A 373 -6.26 -0.94 49.50
C THR A 373 -4.74 -1.12 49.61
N ARG A 374 -4.28 -1.98 50.54
CA ARG A 374 -2.89 -2.47 50.57
C ARG A 374 -2.74 -3.60 49.55
N GLU A 375 -2.69 -3.25 48.27
CA GLU A 375 -2.20 -4.16 47.25
C GLU A 375 -1.79 -3.33 46.03
N ASP A 376 -0.48 -3.26 45.80
CA ASP A 376 0.14 -2.83 44.53
C ASP A 376 -0.15 -3.89 43.44
N SER A 377 -1.42 -4.21 43.19
CA SER A 377 -1.82 -5.27 42.26
C SER A 377 -1.91 -4.80 40.81
N SER A 378 -1.78 -3.49 40.55
CA SER A 378 -1.68 -2.95 39.19
C SER A 378 -0.27 -2.44 38.95
N GLY A 379 0.47 -3.01 38.00
CA GLY A 379 1.80 -2.58 37.58
C GLY A 379 1.87 -1.19 36.90
N CYS A 380 0.94 -0.28 37.26
CA CYS A 380 0.69 1.02 36.64
C CYS A 380 0.41 2.06 37.72
N SER A 381 1.05 3.22 37.64
CA SER A 381 0.69 4.36 38.49
C SER A 381 -0.71 4.90 38.10
N CYS A 382 -1.31 5.73 38.96
CA CYS A 382 -2.57 6.41 38.60
C CYS A 382 -2.42 7.32 37.37
N ALA A 383 -1.23 7.88 37.14
CA ALA A 383 -0.96 8.63 35.92
C ALA A 383 -0.98 7.71 34.68
N ASP A 384 -0.32 6.57 34.77
CA ASP A 384 -0.26 5.59 33.67
C ASP A 384 -1.63 4.98 33.37
N GLU A 385 -2.43 4.71 34.40
CA GLU A 385 -3.80 4.22 34.23
C GLU A 385 -4.67 5.24 33.48
N CYS A 386 -4.56 6.52 33.82
CA CYS A 386 -5.31 7.59 33.17
C CYS A 386 -4.87 7.86 31.72
N MET A 387 -3.65 7.47 31.36
CA MET A 387 -3.14 7.58 29.99
C MET A 387 -3.31 6.28 29.18
N GLY A 388 -3.70 5.18 29.81
CA GLY A 388 -3.88 3.87 29.17
C GLY A 388 -2.66 2.98 29.36
N CYS A 389 -2.50 2.43 30.55
CA CYS A 389 -1.33 1.65 30.91
C CYS A 389 -1.02 0.53 29.90
N GLY A 390 0.22 0.52 29.39
CA GLY A 390 0.73 -0.47 28.44
C GLY A 390 0.42 -0.19 26.97
N ASP A 391 -0.61 0.61 26.64
CA ASP A 391 -0.94 1.00 25.26
C ASP A 391 -1.72 2.33 25.24
N PRO A 392 -1.06 3.46 25.51
CA PRO A 392 -1.71 4.75 25.63
C PRO A 392 -2.23 5.24 24.28
N ASN A 393 -3.53 5.52 24.20
CA ASN A 393 -4.11 6.19 23.04
C ASN A 393 -3.60 7.64 23.00
N LEU A 394 -2.91 8.01 21.92
CA LEU A 394 -2.36 9.37 21.78
C LEU A 394 -3.44 10.45 21.94
N PRO A 395 -3.21 11.47 22.80
CA PRO A 395 -4.13 12.58 23.01
C PRO A 395 -4.52 13.27 21.70
N ALA A 396 -5.71 13.87 21.65
CA ALA A 396 -6.19 14.56 20.46
C ALA A 396 -5.30 15.77 20.11
N ALA A 397 -4.76 16.45 21.11
CA ALA A 397 -3.79 17.53 20.88
C ALA A 397 -2.51 17.03 20.20
N GLU A 398 -2.00 15.87 20.62
CA GLU A 398 -0.80 15.26 20.06
C GLU A 398 -1.02 14.75 18.62
N LYS A 399 -2.17 14.12 18.36
CA LYS A 399 -2.61 13.77 17.01
C LYS A 399 -2.66 14.98 16.08
N LEU A 400 -3.15 16.11 16.59
CA LEU A 400 -3.23 17.35 15.84
C LEU A 400 -1.85 18.00 15.65
N LYS A 401 -0.94 17.89 16.62
CA LYS A 401 0.48 18.29 16.47
C LYS A 401 1.16 17.51 15.32
N HIS A 402 0.96 16.19 15.25
CA HIS A 402 1.47 15.36 14.14
C HIS A 402 0.92 15.77 12.76
N GLN A 403 -0.32 16.27 12.70
CA GLN A 403 -0.90 16.81 11.46
C GLN A 403 -0.35 18.20 11.11
N LEU A 404 -0.03 19.00 12.13
CA LEU A 404 0.49 20.35 11.96
C LEU A 404 1.96 20.34 11.49
N THR A 405 2.80 19.47 12.06
CA THR A 405 4.21 19.33 11.67
C THR A 405 4.36 18.68 10.30
N GLY A 406 3.45 17.78 9.93
CA GLY A 406 3.34 17.26 8.56
C GLY A 406 2.75 18.23 7.54
N GLY A 407 2.61 17.77 6.31
CA GLY A 407 1.94 18.50 5.24
C GLY A 407 2.41 18.16 3.83
N ASP A 408 1.65 18.66 2.87
CA ASP A 408 1.97 18.58 1.43
C ASP A 408 2.39 19.98 0.94
N PHE A 409 3.50 20.06 0.22
CA PHE A 409 4.11 21.31 -0.27
C PHE A 409 4.52 21.20 -1.74
N LEU A 410 4.45 22.31 -2.48
CA LEU A 410 4.86 22.42 -3.87
C LEU A 410 5.93 23.48 -4.09
N LEU A 411 6.98 23.09 -4.81
CA LEU A 411 7.89 24.02 -5.45
C LEU A 411 7.40 24.29 -6.88
N GLY A 412 7.24 25.56 -7.23
CA GLY A 412 6.69 26.00 -8.51
C GLY A 412 5.18 26.24 -8.45
N SER A 413 4.54 26.30 -9.62
CA SER A 413 3.11 26.60 -9.72
C SER A 413 2.23 25.39 -9.38
N LEU A 414 0.98 25.61 -8.95
CA LEU A 414 0.01 24.53 -8.71
C LEU A 414 -0.25 23.65 -9.95
N ALA A 415 -0.22 24.27 -11.15
CA ALA A 415 -0.50 23.58 -12.41
C ALA A 415 0.71 22.81 -12.96
N ARG A 416 1.92 23.31 -12.71
CA ARG A 416 3.18 22.75 -13.19
C ARG A 416 4.25 22.87 -12.10
N PRO A 417 4.16 22.06 -11.04
CA PRO A 417 5.19 22.03 -10.02
C PRO A 417 6.47 21.40 -10.55
N THR A 418 7.60 21.87 -10.05
CA THR A 418 8.92 21.26 -10.29
C THR A 418 9.26 20.26 -9.19
N ALA A 419 8.68 20.41 -7.99
CA ALA A 419 8.76 19.41 -6.94
C ALA A 419 7.50 19.38 -6.05
N PHE A 420 7.24 18.21 -5.46
CA PHE A 420 6.18 17.97 -4.48
C PHE A 420 6.76 17.22 -3.28
N LEU A 421 6.60 17.78 -2.09
CA LEU A 421 7.02 17.17 -0.83
C LEU A 421 5.77 16.81 -0.01
N ARG A 422 5.74 15.60 0.52
CA ARG A 422 4.70 15.10 1.43
C ARG A 422 5.35 14.59 2.71
N GLY A 423 5.00 15.18 3.85
CA GLY A 423 5.32 14.69 5.19
C GLY A 423 4.08 14.17 5.90
N LYS A 424 4.11 12.92 6.37
CA LYS A 424 2.97 12.28 7.02
C LYS A 424 3.41 11.48 8.23
N SER A 425 2.74 11.69 9.36
CA SER A 425 2.86 10.84 10.53
C SER A 425 1.87 9.67 10.44
N GLU A 426 2.35 8.44 10.53
CA GLU A 426 1.54 7.21 10.49
C GLU A 426 1.87 6.32 11.70
N LEU A 427 0.92 5.53 12.19
CA LEU A 427 1.19 4.57 13.27
C LEU A 427 2.02 3.41 12.70
N SER A 428 3.08 3.02 13.39
CA SER A 428 4.04 1.97 13.00
C SER A 428 3.44 0.56 12.94
N GLY A 429 2.28 0.33 13.56
CA GLY A 429 1.62 -0.97 13.55
C GLY A 429 2.44 -2.08 14.25
N SER A 430 3.25 -1.75 15.26
CA SER A 430 4.02 -2.70 16.09
C SER A 430 3.39 -2.96 17.47
N ARG A 431 3.93 -3.96 18.19
CA ARG A 431 3.50 -4.39 19.55
C ARG A 431 3.44 -3.23 20.55
N GLU A 432 4.30 -2.23 20.36
CA GLU A 432 4.17 -0.86 20.87
C GLU A 432 3.93 0.02 19.64
N SER A 433 2.83 0.76 19.59
CA SER A 433 2.51 1.61 18.43
C SER A 433 3.08 3.01 18.63
N TRP A 434 4.00 3.44 17.75
CA TRP A 434 4.53 4.80 17.73
C TRP A 434 4.16 5.51 16.42
N TYR A 435 4.16 6.85 16.43
CA TYR A 435 4.04 7.61 15.19
C TYR A 435 5.38 7.66 14.47
N ALA A 436 5.43 7.04 13.30
CA ALA A 436 6.51 7.19 12.35
C ALA A 436 6.24 8.39 11.44
N PHE A 437 7.21 9.30 11.33
CA PHE A 437 7.16 10.37 10.35
C PHE A 437 7.83 9.95 9.05
N ARG A 438 7.07 9.97 7.95
CA ARG A 438 7.55 9.65 6.62
C ARG A 438 7.51 10.89 5.73
N GLN A 439 8.60 11.12 5.01
CA GLN A 439 8.69 12.17 4.01
C GLN A 439 8.88 11.58 2.62
N THR A 440 8.20 12.14 1.61
CA THR A 440 8.35 11.75 0.21
C THR A 440 8.46 12.98 -0.67
N LEU A 441 9.57 13.09 -1.41
CA LEU A 441 9.84 14.15 -2.36
C LEU A 441 9.79 13.59 -3.78
N VAL A 442 8.96 14.20 -4.63
CA VAL A 442 8.89 13.92 -6.07
C VAL A 442 9.37 15.14 -6.81
N THR A 443 10.37 15.01 -7.68
CA THR A 443 10.76 16.08 -8.61
C THR A 443 10.24 15.78 -10.00
N TYR A 444 9.92 16.80 -10.78
CA TYR A 444 9.34 16.68 -12.11
C TYR A 444 10.26 17.25 -13.20
N ALA A 445 10.31 16.55 -14.34
CA ALA A 445 10.85 17.06 -15.59
C ALA A 445 9.68 17.20 -16.58
N GLY A 446 9.19 18.45 -16.73
CA GLY A 446 7.94 18.70 -17.43
C GLY A 446 6.76 18.14 -16.65
N GLU A 447 6.00 17.23 -17.25
CA GLU A 447 4.79 16.64 -16.64
C GLU A 447 5.03 15.27 -16.00
N LYS A 448 6.27 14.79 -16.03
CA LYS A 448 6.67 13.44 -15.63
C LYS A 448 7.63 13.52 -14.43
N ALA A 449 7.45 12.65 -13.44
CA ALA A 449 8.34 12.57 -12.30
C ALA A 449 9.74 12.12 -12.75
N ALA A 450 10.77 12.89 -12.41
CA ALA A 450 12.16 12.57 -12.72
C ALA A 450 12.79 11.68 -11.64
N VAL A 451 12.58 12.04 -10.37
CA VAL A 451 13.14 11.33 -9.21
C VAL A 451 12.14 11.34 -8.07
N VAL A 452 12.04 10.22 -7.35
CA VAL A 452 11.26 10.06 -6.13
C VAL A 452 12.22 9.69 -5.00
N LEU A 453 12.21 10.45 -3.91
CA LEU A 453 12.95 10.15 -2.68
C LEU A 453 11.95 9.88 -1.56
N THR A 454 12.12 8.80 -0.82
CA THR A 454 11.36 8.51 0.40
C THR A 454 12.29 8.32 1.59
N ASN A 455 11.94 8.95 2.71
CA ASN A 455 12.61 8.84 4.01
C ASN A 455 11.57 8.43 5.07
N ASP A 456 11.87 7.42 5.88
CA ASP A 456 10.96 6.90 6.91
C ASP A 456 11.67 6.84 8.27
N GLN A 457 11.18 7.60 9.25
CA GLN A 457 11.79 7.64 10.59
C GLN A 457 11.67 6.31 11.36
N THR A 458 10.77 5.40 10.98
CA THR A 458 10.71 4.05 11.58
C THR A 458 12.01 3.29 11.34
N ASP A 459 12.59 3.47 10.15
CA ASP A 459 13.84 2.83 9.74
C ASP A 459 15.07 3.47 10.42
N MET A 460 14.90 4.59 11.14
CA MET A 460 15.98 5.24 11.90
C MET A 460 16.08 4.72 13.34
N MET A 461 15.01 4.09 13.85
CA MET A 461 14.96 3.57 15.22
C MET A 461 15.39 2.10 15.32
N MET A 462 15.63 1.44 14.19
CA MET A 462 16.09 0.06 14.10
C MET A 462 17.47 0.02 13.46
N GLU A 463 18.43 -0.65 14.08
CA GLU A 463 19.76 -0.83 13.51
C GLU A 463 19.67 -1.65 12.20
N GLY A 464 20.20 -1.11 11.11
CA GLY A 464 20.33 -1.82 9.83
C GLY A 464 19.21 -1.63 8.80
N THR A 465 18.13 -0.92 9.13
CA THR A 465 17.02 -0.65 8.20
C THR A 465 17.36 0.43 7.15
N VAL A 466 16.80 0.30 5.94
CA VAL A 466 17.06 1.22 4.81
C VAL A 466 16.51 2.61 5.09
N ALA A 467 17.38 3.53 5.50
CA ALA A 467 17.05 4.91 5.85
C ALA A 467 16.53 5.76 4.67
N LEU A 468 17.16 5.65 3.49
CA LEU A 468 16.88 6.53 2.36
C LEU A 468 16.68 5.72 1.07
N ARG A 469 15.59 5.98 0.36
CA ARG A 469 15.28 5.33 -0.92
C ARG A 469 15.14 6.40 -1.99
N ILE A 470 15.95 6.33 -3.05
CA ILE A 470 15.84 7.24 -4.20
C ILE A 470 15.61 6.43 -5.47
N HIS A 471 14.51 6.70 -6.16
CA HIS A 471 14.14 6.11 -7.43
C HIS A 471 14.28 7.14 -8.54
N VAL A 472 15.20 6.89 -9.46
CA VAL A 472 15.41 7.71 -10.66
C VAL A 472 14.67 7.08 -11.82
N ILE A 473 13.75 7.84 -12.43
CA ILE A 473 12.82 7.34 -13.45
C ILE A 473 13.27 7.85 -14.82
N ASP A 474 13.56 6.90 -15.70
CA ASP A 474 13.80 7.16 -17.11
C ASP A 474 12.51 6.88 -17.87
N TRP A 475 12.05 7.89 -18.62
CA TRP A 475 10.81 7.81 -19.40
C TRP A 475 11.11 7.58 -20.87
N GLY A 476 10.32 6.71 -21.48
CA GLY A 476 10.16 6.63 -22.93
C GLY A 476 8.80 7.14 -23.35
N GLU A 477 8.62 7.24 -24.66
CA GLU A 477 7.34 7.58 -25.26
C GLU A 477 7.06 6.64 -26.42
N THR A 478 5.87 6.08 -26.48
CA THR A 478 5.43 5.20 -27.56
C THR A 478 3.98 5.55 -27.88
N ASN A 479 3.70 5.87 -29.14
CA ASN A 479 2.37 6.28 -29.60
C ASN A 479 1.76 7.45 -28.77
N GLY A 480 2.59 8.42 -28.36
CA GLY A 480 2.16 9.57 -27.56
C GLY A 480 1.86 9.24 -26.09
N LYS A 481 2.16 8.02 -25.63
CA LYS A 481 2.02 7.61 -24.22
C LYS A 481 3.38 7.49 -23.58
N ALA A 482 3.54 8.17 -22.45
CA ALA A 482 4.75 8.11 -21.65
C ALA A 482 4.72 6.91 -20.71
N SER A 483 5.82 6.16 -20.64
CA SER A 483 5.99 5.06 -19.69
C SER A 483 7.43 5.00 -19.18
N PRO A 484 7.66 4.51 -17.95
CA PRO A 484 9.02 4.31 -17.46
C PRO A 484 9.71 3.21 -18.28
N THR A 485 10.85 3.51 -18.88
CA THR A 485 11.71 2.55 -19.60
C THR A 485 12.77 1.93 -18.68
N ALA A 486 13.15 2.66 -17.64
CA ALA A 486 13.93 2.11 -16.54
C ALA A 486 13.67 2.88 -15.25
N ILE A 487 13.77 2.20 -14.12
CA ILE A 487 13.79 2.83 -12.80
C ILE A 487 15.05 2.35 -12.09
N THR A 488 16.00 3.26 -11.84
CA THR A 488 17.21 2.94 -11.07
C THR A 488 16.97 3.37 -9.62
N SER A 489 16.93 2.39 -8.71
CA SER A 489 16.66 2.60 -7.29
C SER A 489 17.94 2.46 -6.47
N PHE A 490 18.15 3.40 -5.57
CA PHE A 490 19.22 3.39 -4.58
C PHE A 490 18.58 3.24 -3.22
N LEU A 491 18.93 2.16 -2.52
CA LEU A 491 18.48 1.85 -1.17
C LEU A 491 19.72 1.98 -0.28
N VAL A 492 19.73 3.01 0.57
CA VAL A 492 20.92 3.44 1.32
C VAL A 492 20.58 3.54 2.79
N SER A 493 21.38 2.86 3.61
CA SER A 493 21.49 3.03 5.07
C SER A 493 22.95 3.22 5.44
N GLU A 494 23.21 3.41 6.73
CA GLU A 494 24.57 3.44 7.29
C GLU A 494 25.28 2.10 7.03
N THR A 495 24.60 0.99 7.24
CA THR A 495 25.21 -0.34 7.14
C THR A 495 25.14 -0.96 5.74
N ARG A 496 24.39 -0.37 4.80
CA ARG A 496 24.12 -1.03 3.52
C ARG A 496 23.84 -0.07 2.36
N VAL A 497 24.36 -0.43 1.19
CA VAL A 497 23.94 0.16 -0.09
C VAL A 497 23.56 -0.91 -1.09
N GLN A 498 22.36 -0.75 -1.63
CA GLN A 498 21.87 -1.56 -2.73
C GLN A 498 21.45 -0.68 -3.90
N VAL A 499 21.87 -1.04 -5.11
CA VAL A 499 21.45 -0.38 -6.34
C VAL A 499 20.77 -1.40 -7.25
N LEU A 500 19.51 -1.14 -7.55
CA LEU A 500 18.65 -2.00 -8.36
C LEU A 500 18.22 -1.23 -9.61
N ARG A 501 18.08 -1.93 -10.73
CA ARG A 501 17.50 -1.37 -11.95
C ARG A 501 16.34 -2.23 -12.40
N TYR A 502 15.18 -1.59 -12.48
CA TYR A 502 13.97 -2.18 -12.98
C TYR A 502 13.79 -1.79 -14.44
N ARG A 503 13.49 -2.75 -15.31
CA ARG A 503 13.09 -2.50 -16.70
C ARG A 503 11.78 -3.21 -17.00
N PRO A 504 10.88 -2.62 -17.81
CA PRO A 504 9.71 -3.32 -18.31
C PRO A 504 10.12 -4.66 -18.93
N ALA A 505 9.54 -5.75 -18.44
CA ALA A 505 9.72 -7.07 -19.01
C ALA A 505 9.16 -7.08 -20.45
N PRO A 506 9.77 -7.83 -21.37
CA PRO A 506 9.20 -8.05 -22.69
C PRO A 506 7.78 -8.62 -22.57
N ARG A 507 6.86 -8.17 -23.44
CA ARG A 507 5.55 -8.83 -23.54
C ARG A 507 5.79 -10.26 -24.05
N ALA A 508 5.27 -11.24 -23.31
CA ALA A 508 5.38 -12.66 -23.67
C ALA A 508 4.61 -13.01 -24.95
#